data_AF-A0A6I0LPX7-F1
#
_entry.id   AF-A0A6I0LPX7-F1
#
_cell.length_a   1.000
_cell.length_b   1.000
_cell.length_c   1.000
_cell.angle_alpha   90.00
_cell.angle_beta   90.00
_cell.angle_gamma   90.00
#
_symmetry.space_group_name_H-M   'P 1'
#
loop_
_entity.id
_entity.type
_entity.pdbx_description
1 polymer ?
#
loop_
_entity_poly.entity_id
_entity_poly.type
_entity_poly.pdbx_seq_one_letter_code
_entity_poly.pdbx_strand_id
1 'polypeptide(L)'
;MITTIEIKSFPGFYETVFSEIYIEEGERESLRDQYPDFEHLSDWEMDSDKYRDAVAKNFAEMYIDELNDKLQLNIRLTSESIESPREYNFTTNKIICNIEVGNYDTFIKKITNLMCKSEYRVRLAKIIDEKHSDAPGFWSFMSNDIEDWFGYLIDPDNTNYLECILWYLYCLKTGESIDGDGDWNMENMVYEYIKCDTDAISLVPTTDVAREEYEQWQKKEEQKEAIRQLPQIPGLEC
;
A
#
# COMPACT_ATOMS: atom_id res chain seq x y z
N MET A 1 -18.97 4.49 14.85
CA MET A 1 -17.97 3.75 15.67
C MET A 1 -16.66 3.75 14.91
N ILE A 2 -15.55 3.96 15.61
CA ILE A 2 -14.20 3.90 15.05
C ILE A 2 -13.58 2.56 15.46
N THR A 3 -12.92 1.87 14.54
CA THR A 3 -12.17 0.63 14.78
C THR A 3 -10.95 0.57 13.86
N THR A 4 -10.05 -0.37 14.09
CA THR A 4 -8.89 -0.63 13.24
C THR A 4 -9.06 -1.93 12.45
N ILE A 5 -8.49 -1.97 11.24
CA ILE A 5 -8.27 -3.19 10.45
C ILE A 5 -6.89 -3.16 9.80
N GLU A 6 -6.26 -4.32 9.64
CA GLU A 6 -5.02 -4.50 8.88
C GLU A 6 -5.32 -4.74 7.38
N ILE A 7 -4.52 -4.15 6.49
CA ILE A 7 -4.56 -4.45 5.05
C ILE A 7 -3.86 -5.78 4.79
N LYS A 8 -4.63 -6.87 4.62
CA LYS A 8 -4.10 -8.24 4.44
C LYS A 8 -3.33 -8.50 3.15
N SER A 9 -3.42 -7.57 2.23
CA SER A 9 -2.91 -7.69 0.88
C SER A 9 -1.72 -6.78 0.60
N PHE A 10 -1.27 -6.05 1.61
CA PHE A 10 -0.01 -5.32 1.54
C PHE A 10 1.15 -6.31 1.73
N PRO A 11 2.08 -6.44 0.76
CA PRO A 11 3.14 -7.44 0.84
C PRO A 11 4.26 -7.04 1.82
N GLY A 12 4.24 -5.80 2.33
CA GLY A 12 5.32 -5.23 3.14
C GLY A 12 6.34 -4.45 2.32
N PHE A 13 7.30 -3.82 3.00
CA PHE A 13 8.39 -3.10 2.33
C PHE A 13 9.65 -3.96 2.13
N TYR A 14 9.86 -4.98 2.96
CA TYR A 14 11.09 -5.78 2.90
C TYR A 14 10.99 -6.91 1.86
N GLU A 15 11.95 -6.97 0.93
CA GLU A 15 12.03 -7.99 -0.14
C GLU A 15 10.80 -8.04 -1.09
N THR A 16 10.11 -6.90 -1.27
CA THR A 16 8.97 -6.75 -2.18
C THR A 16 9.23 -5.69 -3.26
N VAL A 17 8.26 -5.42 -4.14
CA VAL A 17 8.32 -4.31 -5.09
C VAL A 17 8.40 -2.93 -4.40
N PHE A 18 7.99 -2.85 -3.13
CA PHE A 18 8.07 -1.63 -2.32
C PHE A 18 9.39 -1.52 -1.54
N SER A 19 10.36 -2.39 -1.81
CA SER A 19 11.67 -2.31 -1.17
C SER A 19 12.42 -1.06 -1.62
N GLU A 20 12.66 -0.18 -0.66
CA GLU A 20 13.38 1.09 -0.88
C GLU A 20 14.76 0.85 -1.50
N ILE A 21 15.45 -0.23 -1.13
CA ILE A 21 16.76 -0.56 -1.69
C ILE A 21 16.68 -0.75 -3.21
N TYR A 22 15.65 -1.45 -3.69
CA TYR A 22 15.48 -1.70 -5.13
C TYR A 22 15.06 -0.44 -5.88
N ILE A 23 14.22 0.38 -5.25
CA ILE A 23 13.76 1.65 -5.82
C ILE A 23 14.91 2.64 -5.91
N GLU A 24 15.67 2.83 -4.83
CA GLU A 24 16.82 3.72 -4.81
C GLU A 24 17.90 3.30 -5.81
N GLU A 25 18.16 1.99 -5.95
CA GLU A 25 19.12 1.49 -6.93
C GLU A 25 18.68 1.85 -8.36
N GLY A 26 17.41 1.61 -8.70
CA GLY A 26 16.85 1.92 -10.02
C GLY A 26 16.83 3.42 -10.32
N GLU A 27 16.39 4.25 -9.37
CA GLU A 27 16.36 5.71 -9.54
C GLU A 27 17.77 6.29 -9.65
N ARG A 28 18.73 5.73 -8.91
CA ARG A 28 20.14 6.14 -8.99
C ARG A 28 20.77 5.80 -10.33
N GLU A 29 20.43 4.67 -10.94
CA GLU A 29 20.84 4.35 -12.31
C GLU A 29 20.27 5.36 -13.32
N SER A 30 18.97 5.65 -13.22
CA SER A 30 18.29 6.65 -14.06
C SER A 30 18.93 8.05 -13.93
N LEU A 31 19.28 8.48 -12.72
CA LEU A 31 19.94 9.78 -12.50
C LEU A 31 21.36 9.83 -13.09
N ARG A 32 22.12 8.73 -13.05
CA ARG A 32 23.45 8.68 -13.67
C ARG A 32 23.39 8.84 -15.19
N ASP A 33 22.35 8.29 -15.81
CA ASP A 33 22.10 8.45 -17.25
C ASP A 33 21.65 9.88 -17.60
N GLN A 34 20.82 10.49 -16.75
CA GLN A 34 20.34 11.86 -16.94
C GLN A 34 21.41 12.92 -16.68
N TYR A 35 22.28 12.68 -15.68
CA TYR A 35 23.28 13.62 -15.18
C TYR A 35 24.69 12.99 -15.12
N PRO A 36 25.26 12.57 -16.26
CA PRO A 36 26.53 11.84 -16.28
C PRO A 36 27.72 12.66 -15.74
N ASP A 37 27.60 13.99 -15.70
CA ASP A 37 28.64 14.92 -15.26
C ASP A 37 28.49 15.37 -13.79
N PHE A 38 27.45 14.94 -13.07
CA PHE A 38 27.29 15.30 -11.66
C PHE A 38 28.28 14.53 -10.78
N GLU A 39 29.00 15.24 -9.93
CA GLU A 39 30.00 14.67 -9.03
C GLU A 39 29.37 14.12 -7.73
N HIS A 40 28.21 14.67 -7.30
CA HIS A 40 27.63 14.38 -5.99
C HIS A 40 26.29 13.61 -6.06
N LEU A 41 26.04 12.83 -7.12
CA LEU A 41 24.85 11.95 -7.19
C LEU A 41 24.81 10.87 -6.10
N SER A 42 25.94 10.55 -5.47
CA SER A 42 25.97 9.65 -4.32
C SER A 42 25.18 10.19 -3.14
N ASP A 43 25.12 11.51 -3.00
CA ASP A 43 24.50 12.26 -1.90
C ASP A 43 23.02 12.54 -2.16
N TRP A 44 22.43 11.84 -3.13
CA TRP A 44 21.00 11.86 -3.39
C TRP A 44 20.38 10.61 -2.76
N GLU A 45 19.35 10.83 -1.96
CA GLU A 45 18.66 9.78 -1.21
C GLU A 45 17.15 9.95 -1.38
N MET A 46 16.41 8.85 -1.23
CA MET A 46 14.96 8.91 -1.21
C MET A 46 14.51 9.42 0.16
N ASP A 47 13.45 10.22 0.19
CA ASP A 47 12.78 10.52 1.44
C ASP A 47 11.94 9.29 1.86
N SER A 48 12.54 8.41 2.66
CA SER A 48 11.92 7.16 3.11
C SER A 48 10.57 7.38 3.81
N ASP A 49 10.44 8.43 4.62
CA ASP A 49 9.20 8.70 5.35
C ASP A 49 8.10 9.14 4.36
N LYS A 50 8.42 10.07 3.46
CA LYS A 50 7.49 10.49 2.39
C LYS A 50 7.07 9.31 1.50
N TYR A 51 8.03 8.46 1.13
CA TYR A 51 7.77 7.28 0.31
C TYR A 51 6.82 6.31 1.00
N ARG A 52 7.13 5.95 2.24
CA ARG A 52 6.32 5.03 3.05
C ARG A 52 4.92 5.56 3.30
N ASP A 53 4.79 6.83 3.64
CA ASP A 53 3.50 7.49 3.84
C ASP A 53 2.67 7.47 2.55
N ALA A 54 3.30 7.73 1.40
CA ALA A 54 2.63 7.67 0.11
C ALA A 54 2.12 6.24 -0.21
N VAL A 55 2.93 5.21 0.02
CA VAL A 55 2.53 3.81 -0.15
C VAL A 55 1.37 3.46 0.79
N ALA A 56 1.51 3.75 2.09
CA ALA A 56 0.51 3.43 3.09
C ALA A 56 -0.85 4.07 2.79
N LYS A 57 -0.84 5.36 2.44
CA LYS A 57 -2.04 6.09 2.07
C LYS A 57 -2.74 5.49 0.86
N ASN A 58 -2.00 5.22 -0.22
CA ASN A 58 -2.59 4.69 -1.45
C ASN A 58 -3.17 3.29 -1.27
N PHE A 59 -2.49 2.42 -0.52
CA PHE A 59 -3.04 1.12 -0.15
C PHE A 59 -4.30 1.28 0.71
N ALA A 60 -4.26 2.15 1.73
CA ALA A 60 -5.40 2.34 2.63
C ALA A 60 -6.64 2.86 1.89
N GLU A 61 -6.48 3.89 1.06
CA GLU A 61 -7.56 4.45 0.25
C GLU A 61 -8.12 3.41 -0.72
N MET A 62 -7.24 2.76 -1.51
CA MET A 62 -7.68 1.78 -2.50
C MET A 62 -8.32 0.54 -1.87
N TYR A 63 -7.80 0.06 -0.73
CA TYR A 63 -8.36 -1.07 -0.01
C TYR A 63 -9.77 -0.79 0.51
N ILE A 64 -9.99 0.39 1.10
CA ILE A 64 -11.30 0.79 1.60
C ILE A 64 -12.30 1.00 0.46
N ASP A 65 -11.86 1.58 -0.65
CA ASP A 65 -12.69 1.75 -1.85
C ASP A 65 -13.09 0.41 -2.45
N GLU A 66 -12.17 -0.55 -2.56
CA GLU A 66 -12.45 -1.91 -3.03
C GLU A 66 -13.40 -2.65 -2.08
N LEU A 67 -13.22 -2.56 -0.76
CA LEU A 67 -14.18 -3.15 0.20
C LEU A 67 -15.56 -2.51 0.07
N ASN A 68 -15.64 -1.19 -0.07
CA ASN A 68 -16.90 -0.49 -0.25
C ASN A 68 -17.59 -0.86 -1.56
N ASP A 69 -16.87 -0.89 -2.68
CA ASP A 69 -17.42 -1.25 -3.98
C ASP A 69 -17.82 -2.74 -4.01
N LYS A 70 -16.89 -3.64 -3.71
CA LYS A 70 -17.15 -5.07 -3.84
C LYS A 70 -18.11 -5.56 -2.77
N LEU A 71 -17.95 -5.20 -1.50
CA LEU A 71 -18.85 -5.68 -0.44
C LEU A 71 -20.09 -4.77 -0.24
N GLN A 72 -20.19 -3.70 -1.02
CA GLN A 72 -21.25 -2.69 -0.95
C GLN A 72 -21.28 -1.98 0.41
N LEU A 73 -20.16 -1.86 1.10
CA LEU A 73 -20.09 -1.30 2.45
C LEU A 73 -20.08 0.25 2.41
N ASN A 74 -20.09 0.87 3.59
CA ASN A 74 -19.94 2.30 3.76
C ASN A 74 -18.94 2.57 4.89
N ILE A 75 -17.71 2.10 4.66
CA ILE A 75 -16.56 2.29 5.53
C ILE A 75 -15.89 3.59 5.13
N ARG A 76 -15.59 4.45 6.11
CA ARG A 76 -14.80 5.66 5.89
C ARG A 76 -13.42 5.48 6.49
N LEU A 77 -12.37 5.65 5.68
CA LEU A 77 -11.01 5.79 6.20
C LEU A 77 -10.88 7.11 6.98
N THR A 78 -10.34 7.04 8.19
CA THR A 78 -10.13 8.20 9.05
C THR A 78 -8.65 8.54 9.20
N SER A 79 -7.79 7.53 9.20
CA SER A 79 -6.33 7.64 9.14
C SER A 79 -5.72 6.26 8.92
N GLU A 80 -4.45 6.25 8.57
CA GLU A 80 -3.63 5.08 8.32
C GLU A 80 -2.29 5.20 9.05
N SER A 81 -1.65 4.06 9.33
CA SER A 81 -0.31 4.04 9.93
C SER A 81 0.42 2.76 9.54
N ILE A 82 1.75 2.80 9.56
CA ILE A 82 2.60 1.64 9.33
C ILE A 82 3.03 1.07 10.67
N GLU A 83 2.76 -0.21 10.89
CA GLU A 83 3.32 -0.98 11.99
C GLU A 83 4.49 -1.81 11.48
N SER A 84 5.68 -1.57 12.04
CA SER A 84 6.89 -2.31 11.70
C SER A 84 7.19 -3.37 12.76
N PRO A 85 7.51 -4.62 12.39
CA PRO A 85 7.93 -5.63 13.34
C PRO A 85 9.27 -5.24 13.99
N ARG A 86 9.54 -5.77 15.19
CA ARG A 86 10.85 -5.59 15.84
C ARG A 86 11.97 -6.29 15.09
N GLU A 87 11.66 -7.43 14.49
CA GLU A 87 12.58 -8.27 13.71
C GLU A 87 11.83 -8.84 12.50
N TYR A 88 12.42 -8.79 11.31
CA TYR A 88 11.81 -9.20 10.05
C TYR A 88 11.89 -10.72 9.76
N ASN A 89 12.00 -11.54 10.81
CA ASN A 89 12.25 -12.98 10.64
C ASN A 89 11.02 -13.76 10.15
N PHE A 90 9.81 -13.34 10.53
CA PHE A 90 8.54 -14.03 10.21
C PHE A 90 7.37 -13.07 9.97
N THR A 91 7.62 -11.77 9.96
CA THR A 91 6.60 -10.73 9.84
C THR A 91 7.22 -9.56 9.13
N THR A 92 6.43 -8.91 8.27
CA THR A 92 6.80 -7.71 7.54
C THR A 92 5.99 -6.52 8.03
N ASN A 93 6.22 -5.35 7.45
CA ASN A 93 5.43 -4.16 7.76
C ASN A 93 3.95 -4.40 7.47
N LYS A 94 3.11 -3.82 8.32
CA LYS A 94 1.66 -3.85 8.17
C LYS A 94 1.15 -2.44 7.99
N ILE A 95 0.10 -2.27 7.19
CA ILE A 95 -0.65 -1.02 7.14
C ILE A 95 -1.92 -1.22 7.96
N ILE A 96 -2.09 -0.36 8.95
CA ILE A 96 -3.24 -0.34 9.84
C ILE A 96 -4.14 0.83 9.44
N CYS A 97 -5.39 0.53 9.11
CA CYS A 97 -6.41 1.50 8.77
C CYS A 97 -7.32 1.76 9.98
N ASN A 98 -7.40 3.01 10.43
CA ASN A 98 -8.44 3.47 11.34
C ASN A 98 -9.69 3.81 10.52
N ILE A 99 -10.78 3.09 10.75
CA ILE A 99 -12.00 3.18 9.97
C ILE A 99 -13.21 3.58 10.81
N GLU A 100 -14.14 4.29 10.20
CA GLU A 100 -15.47 4.59 10.74
C GLU A 100 -16.52 3.82 9.94
N VAL A 101 -17.38 3.05 10.64
CA VAL A 101 -18.42 2.20 10.02
C VAL A 101 -19.84 2.72 10.24
N GLY A 102 -19.99 3.94 10.73
CA GLY A 102 -21.29 4.54 11.06
C GLY A 102 -22.02 3.75 12.16
N ASN A 103 -23.25 3.28 11.86
CA ASN A 103 -24.05 2.45 12.76
C ASN A 103 -23.57 0.99 12.71
N TYR A 104 -22.97 0.55 13.83
CA TYR A 104 -22.34 -0.77 13.94
C TYR A 104 -23.32 -1.92 13.70
N ASP A 105 -24.50 -1.91 14.31
CA ASP A 105 -25.51 -2.97 14.11
C ASP A 105 -25.90 -3.16 12.65
N THR A 106 -26.02 -2.06 11.90
CA THR A 106 -26.35 -2.10 10.46
C THR A 106 -25.19 -2.67 9.65
N PHE A 107 -23.97 -2.28 10.00
CA PHE A 107 -22.74 -2.76 9.39
C PHE A 107 -22.56 -4.27 9.61
N ILE A 108 -22.63 -4.74 10.86
CA ILE A 108 -22.52 -6.15 11.20
C ILE A 108 -23.63 -6.97 10.57
N LYS A 109 -24.90 -6.52 10.62
CA LYS A 109 -25.99 -7.21 9.92
C LYS A 109 -25.69 -7.41 8.44
N LYS A 110 -25.08 -6.41 7.78
CA LYS A 110 -24.70 -6.53 6.36
C LYS A 110 -23.61 -7.59 6.15
N ILE A 111 -22.58 -7.59 6.99
CA ILE A 111 -21.50 -8.59 6.95
C ILE A 111 -22.05 -10.00 7.24
N THR A 112 -22.79 -10.17 8.33
CA THR A 112 -23.46 -11.43 8.69
C THR A 112 -24.34 -11.93 7.55
N ASN A 113 -25.13 -11.06 6.91
CA ASN A 113 -25.95 -11.44 5.76
C ASN A 113 -25.10 -11.92 4.58
N LEU A 114 -23.93 -11.32 4.32
CA LEU A 114 -22.99 -11.81 3.31
C LEU A 114 -22.45 -13.19 3.69
N MET A 115 -22.01 -13.38 4.94
CA MET A 115 -21.51 -14.66 5.45
C MET A 115 -22.57 -15.78 5.37
N CYS A 116 -23.85 -15.45 5.56
CA CYS A 116 -24.96 -16.39 5.48
C CYS A 116 -25.37 -16.78 4.04
N LYS A 117 -24.89 -16.08 3.01
CA LYS A 117 -25.23 -16.45 1.63
C LYS A 117 -24.72 -17.86 1.33
N SER A 118 -25.57 -18.69 0.72
CA SER A 118 -25.26 -20.10 0.44
C SER A 118 -23.98 -20.29 -0.39
N GLU A 119 -23.71 -19.38 -1.32
CA GLU A 119 -22.51 -19.35 -2.17
C GLU A 119 -21.21 -19.08 -1.39
N TYR A 120 -21.28 -18.40 -0.24
CA TYR A 120 -20.12 -18.04 0.58
C TYR A 120 -20.01 -18.90 1.82
N ARG A 121 -21.12 -19.22 2.50
CA ARG A 121 -21.14 -19.85 3.83
C ARG A 121 -20.29 -21.11 3.96
N VAL A 122 -20.36 -22.01 2.97
CA VAL A 122 -19.60 -23.27 2.98
C VAL A 122 -18.11 -23.02 2.69
N ARG A 123 -17.81 -22.17 1.71
CA ARG A 123 -16.43 -21.84 1.34
C ARG A 123 -15.73 -21.07 2.46
N LEU A 124 -16.42 -20.09 3.05
CA LEU A 124 -15.91 -19.30 4.17
C LEU A 124 -15.61 -20.18 5.39
N ALA A 125 -16.48 -21.12 5.73
CA ALA A 125 -16.21 -22.06 6.82
C ALA A 125 -14.97 -22.91 6.58
N LYS A 126 -14.80 -23.40 5.34
CA LYS A 126 -13.61 -24.13 4.94
C LYS A 126 -12.34 -23.27 5.05
N ILE A 127 -12.40 -22.02 4.61
CA ILE A 127 -11.28 -21.07 4.71
C ILE A 127 -10.90 -20.84 6.16
N ILE A 128 -11.90 -20.58 7.02
CA ILE A 128 -11.67 -20.36 8.45
C ILE A 128 -11.04 -21.61 9.09
N ASP A 129 -11.56 -22.80 8.77
CA ASP A 129 -11.01 -24.06 9.26
C ASP A 129 -9.55 -24.27 8.83
N GLU A 130 -9.25 -24.04 7.54
CA GLU A 130 -7.90 -24.24 7.00
C GLU A 130 -6.88 -23.20 7.50
N LYS A 131 -7.29 -21.94 7.68
CA LYS A 131 -6.38 -20.84 8.07
C LYS A 131 -6.21 -20.67 9.58
N HIS A 132 -7.15 -21.17 10.38
CA HIS A 132 -7.16 -20.96 11.83
C HIS A 132 -7.18 -22.26 12.64
N SER A 133 -6.91 -23.41 12.01
CA SER A 133 -6.61 -24.65 12.73
C SER A 133 -5.15 -24.71 13.18
N ASP A 134 -4.91 -25.32 14.33
CA ASP A 134 -3.55 -25.61 14.81
C ASP A 134 -2.81 -26.54 13.84
N ALA A 135 -1.52 -26.27 13.63
CA ALA A 135 -0.63 -27.11 12.85
C ALA A 135 0.71 -27.28 13.58
N PRO A 136 1.52 -28.30 13.27
CA PRO A 136 2.84 -28.45 13.89
C PRO A 136 3.69 -27.18 13.73
N GLY A 137 3.99 -26.51 14.85
CA GLY A 137 4.73 -25.25 14.86
C GLY A 137 3.88 -23.98 14.75
N PHE A 138 2.55 -24.09 14.69
CA PHE A 138 1.61 -22.98 14.63
C PHE A 138 0.41 -23.22 15.56
N TRP A 139 0.24 -22.32 16.53
CA TRP A 139 -0.95 -22.26 17.37
C TRP A 139 -1.82 -21.11 16.93
N SER A 140 -3.06 -21.39 16.55
CA SER A 140 -4.00 -20.35 16.17
C SER A 140 -4.57 -19.69 17.42
N PHE A 141 -4.58 -18.36 17.44
CA PHE A 141 -5.26 -17.56 18.47
C PHE A 141 -6.71 -17.23 18.11
N MET A 142 -7.18 -17.66 16.93
CA MET A 142 -8.55 -17.46 16.44
C MET A 142 -9.28 -18.80 16.38
N SER A 143 -10.60 -18.79 16.55
CA SER A 143 -11.42 -20.00 16.41
C SER A 143 -11.38 -20.49 14.96
N ASN A 144 -11.43 -21.81 14.76
CA ASN A 144 -11.60 -22.42 13.45
C ASN A 144 -13.08 -22.73 13.14
N ASP A 145 -14.01 -22.41 14.05
CA ASP A 145 -15.45 -22.52 13.83
C ASP A 145 -16.05 -21.16 13.44
N ILE A 146 -16.63 -21.10 12.24
CA ILE A 146 -17.35 -19.94 11.74
C ILE A 146 -18.53 -19.51 12.63
N GLU A 147 -19.17 -20.42 13.36
CA GLU A 147 -20.27 -20.06 14.28
C GLU A 147 -19.78 -19.18 15.44
N ASP A 148 -18.56 -19.42 15.93
CA ASP A 148 -17.94 -18.55 16.93
C ASP A 148 -17.70 -17.14 16.37
N TRP A 149 -17.31 -17.04 15.10
CA TRP A 149 -17.04 -15.76 14.44
C TRP A 149 -18.29 -14.90 14.33
N PHE A 150 -19.46 -15.51 14.08
CA PHE A 150 -20.75 -14.80 14.16
C PHE A 150 -21.01 -14.23 15.56
N GLY A 151 -20.67 -14.99 16.61
CA GLY A 151 -20.79 -14.53 17.99
C GLY A 151 -19.85 -13.35 18.30
N TYR A 152 -18.59 -13.45 17.87
CA TYR A 152 -17.60 -12.41 18.13
C TYR A 152 -17.89 -11.09 17.40
N LEU A 153 -18.43 -11.15 16.19
CA LEU A 153 -18.82 -9.94 15.43
C LEU A 153 -19.94 -9.11 16.09
N ILE A 154 -20.71 -9.68 17.01
CA ILE A 154 -21.78 -8.93 17.67
C ILE A 154 -21.20 -7.98 18.74
N ASP A 155 -20.02 -8.29 19.26
CA ASP A 155 -19.34 -7.48 20.25
C ASP A 155 -18.51 -6.38 19.57
N PRO A 156 -18.91 -5.09 19.68
CA PRO A 156 -18.16 -3.98 19.09
C PRO A 156 -16.75 -3.85 19.67
N ASP A 157 -16.49 -4.36 20.86
CA ASP A 157 -15.16 -4.30 21.47
C ASP A 157 -14.24 -5.45 20.99
N ASN A 158 -14.77 -6.42 20.23
CA ASN A 158 -14.04 -7.55 19.69
C ASN A 158 -13.93 -7.48 18.15
N THR A 159 -12.94 -6.72 17.69
CA THR A 159 -12.74 -6.48 16.25
C THR A 159 -11.71 -7.42 15.63
N ASN A 160 -11.15 -8.36 16.41
CA ASN A 160 -10.05 -9.25 16.02
C ASN A 160 -10.37 -10.12 14.79
N TYR A 161 -11.66 -10.37 14.54
CA TYR A 161 -12.12 -11.19 13.42
C TYR A 161 -12.53 -10.37 12.20
N LEU A 162 -12.79 -9.07 12.39
CA LEU A 162 -13.41 -8.24 11.38
C LEU A 162 -12.54 -8.14 10.12
N GLU A 163 -11.24 -7.92 10.28
CA GLU A 163 -10.29 -7.82 9.16
C GLU A 163 -10.26 -9.11 8.31
N CYS A 164 -10.19 -10.28 8.94
CA CYS A 164 -10.18 -11.57 8.25
C CYS A 164 -11.51 -11.80 7.51
N ILE A 165 -12.63 -11.46 8.14
CA ILE A 165 -13.96 -11.62 7.53
C ILE A 165 -14.10 -10.73 6.30
N LEU A 166 -13.72 -9.45 6.39
CA LEU A 166 -13.76 -8.52 5.27
C LEU A 166 -12.88 -9.03 4.12
N TRP A 167 -11.66 -9.47 4.42
CA TRP A 167 -10.75 -10.03 3.42
C TRP A 167 -11.30 -11.30 2.77
N TYR A 168 -11.74 -12.29 3.54
CA TYR A 168 -12.24 -13.55 2.99
C TYR A 168 -13.51 -13.36 2.18
N LEU A 169 -14.43 -12.50 2.62
CA LEU A 169 -15.62 -12.15 1.84
C LEU A 169 -15.26 -11.44 0.54
N TYR A 170 -14.28 -10.54 0.58
CA TYR A 170 -13.76 -9.88 -0.62
C TYR A 170 -13.21 -10.92 -1.61
N CYS A 171 -12.27 -11.78 -1.20
CA CYS A 171 -11.69 -12.83 -2.04
C CYS A 171 -12.75 -13.78 -2.61
N LEU A 172 -13.72 -14.20 -1.79
CA LEU A 172 -14.82 -15.06 -2.25
C LEU A 172 -15.69 -14.38 -3.31
N LYS A 173 -15.84 -13.06 -3.24
CA LYS A 173 -16.67 -12.29 -4.16
C LYS A 173 -15.95 -11.93 -5.46
N THR A 174 -14.66 -11.63 -5.40
CA THR A 174 -13.84 -11.23 -6.55
C THR A 174 -13.17 -12.41 -7.24
N GLY A 175 -13.01 -13.54 -6.54
CA GLY A 175 -12.27 -14.71 -7.01
C GLY A 175 -10.78 -14.65 -6.71
N GLU A 176 -10.33 -13.66 -5.93
CA GLU A 176 -8.93 -13.47 -5.55
C GLU A 176 -8.42 -14.58 -4.62
N SER A 177 -7.10 -14.78 -4.61
CA SER A 177 -6.46 -15.68 -3.65
C SER A 177 -6.57 -15.12 -2.23
N ILE A 178 -6.66 -16.03 -1.26
CA ILE A 178 -6.74 -15.69 0.16
C ILE A 178 -5.33 -15.53 0.76
N ASP A 179 -4.36 -16.25 0.20
CA ASP A 179 -2.97 -16.29 0.66
C ASP A 179 -2.15 -15.07 0.24
N GLY A 180 -2.77 -14.13 -0.50
CA GLY A 180 -2.06 -12.95 -1.01
C GLY A 180 -1.04 -13.28 -2.12
N ASP A 181 -0.93 -14.55 -2.52
CA ASP A 181 -0.15 -15.05 -3.65
C ASP A 181 -0.91 -14.99 -4.99
N GLY A 182 -2.13 -14.48 -4.96
CA GLY A 182 -2.93 -14.19 -6.14
C GLY A 182 -2.36 -13.00 -6.91
N ASP A 183 -2.72 -12.90 -8.18
CA ASP A 183 -2.36 -11.81 -9.10
C ASP A 183 -3.10 -10.51 -8.70
N TRP A 184 -2.84 -10.06 -7.48
CA TRP A 184 -3.54 -8.94 -6.87
C TRP A 184 -3.00 -7.67 -7.49
N ASN A 185 -3.73 -7.15 -8.47
CA ASN A 185 -3.30 -5.99 -9.22
C ASN A 185 -3.14 -4.73 -8.35
N MET A 186 -3.61 -4.69 -7.08
CA MET A 186 -3.45 -3.49 -6.25
C MET A 186 -2.00 -3.23 -5.86
N GLU A 187 -1.16 -4.24 -5.63
CA GLU A 187 0.29 -4.01 -5.47
C GLU A 187 0.85 -3.29 -6.70
N ASN A 188 0.58 -3.83 -7.89
CA ASN A 188 1.05 -3.23 -9.14
C ASN A 188 0.43 -1.85 -9.40
N MET A 189 -0.87 -1.66 -9.14
CA MET A 189 -1.57 -0.38 -9.34
C MET A 189 -1.02 0.69 -8.39
N VAL A 190 -0.81 0.37 -7.11
CA VAL A 190 -0.21 1.30 -6.16
C VAL A 190 1.23 1.59 -6.55
N TYR A 191 2.02 0.57 -6.88
CA TYR A 191 3.41 0.77 -7.30
C TYR A 191 3.52 1.66 -8.55
N GLU A 192 2.74 1.37 -9.59
CA GLU A 192 2.72 2.16 -10.83
C GLU A 192 2.25 3.59 -10.58
N TYR A 193 1.21 3.79 -9.77
CA TYR A 193 0.75 5.12 -9.39
C TYR A 193 1.83 5.91 -8.64
N ILE A 194 2.46 5.29 -7.64
CA ILE A 194 3.55 5.92 -6.88
C ILE A 194 4.70 6.29 -7.82
N LYS A 195 5.08 5.39 -8.74
CA LYS A 195 6.18 5.60 -9.67
C LYS A 195 5.90 6.66 -10.74
N CYS A 196 4.69 6.70 -11.28
CA CYS A 196 4.36 7.53 -12.45
C CYS A 196 3.67 8.85 -12.10
N ASP A 197 2.88 8.87 -11.02
CA ASP A 197 2.00 9.99 -10.67
C ASP A 197 2.43 10.73 -9.40
N THR A 198 3.50 10.29 -8.74
CA THR A 198 4.06 10.95 -7.56
C THR A 198 5.57 11.16 -7.68
N ASP A 199 6.10 12.05 -6.85
CA ASP A 199 7.53 12.30 -6.66
C ASP A 199 8.06 11.61 -5.39
N ALA A 200 7.37 10.58 -4.91
CA ALA A 200 7.69 9.91 -3.66
C ALA A 200 8.92 9.01 -3.76
N ILE A 201 9.20 8.47 -4.96
CA ILE A 201 10.40 7.64 -5.21
C ILE A 201 11.62 8.46 -5.65
N SER A 202 11.43 9.75 -5.94
CA SER A 202 12.51 10.59 -6.47
C SER A 202 13.62 10.76 -5.44
N LEU A 203 14.87 10.54 -5.86
CA LEU A 203 16.01 10.89 -5.03
C LEU A 203 16.19 12.41 -5.03
N VAL A 204 16.51 12.96 -3.88
CA VAL A 204 16.76 14.38 -3.69
C VAL A 204 18.14 14.59 -3.07
N PRO A 205 18.86 15.68 -3.44
CA PRO A 205 20.16 15.97 -2.85
C PRO A 205 20.03 16.27 -1.34
N THR A 206 20.77 15.54 -0.52
CA THR A 206 20.72 15.64 0.95
C THR A 206 21.82 16.53 1.53
N THR A 207 22.92 16.74 0.81
CA THR A 207 24.03 17.60 1.23
C THR A 207 23.95 19.00 0.62
N ASP A 208 24.55 20.00 1.29
CA ASP A 208 24.64 21.37 0.76
C ASP A 208 25.32 21.41 -0.61
N VAL A 209 26.39 20.62 -0.79
CA VAL A 209 27.18 20.57 -2.03
C VAL A 209 26.36 19.99 -3.18
N ALA A 210 25.65 18.88 -2.95
CA ALA A 210 24.79 18.27 -3.96
C ALA A 210 23.61 19.19 -4.33
N ARG A 211 23.06 19.92 -3.36
CA ARG A 211 22.01 20.94 -3.62
C ARG A 211 22.54 22.09 -4.46
N GLU A 212 23.71 22.63 -4.12
CA GLU A 212 24.34 23.71 -4.90
C GLU A 212 24.67 23.28 -6.33
N GLU A 213 25.19 22.07 -6.53
CA GLU A 213 25.46 21.49 -7.85
C GLU A 213 24.16 21.42 -8.69
N TYR A 214 23.09 20.90 -8.08
CA TYR A 214 21.79 20.79 -8.75
C TYR A 214 21.19 22.16 -9.12
N GLU A 215 21.22 23.13 -8.21
CA GLU A 215 20.74 24.49 -8.47
C GLU A 215 21.53 25.19 -9.59
N GLN A 216 22.85 24.98 -9.64
CA GLN A 216 23.68 25.53 -10.71
C GLN A 216 23.34 24.92 -12.06
N TRP A 217 23.07 23.62 -12.11
CA TRP A 217 22.62 22.95 -13.31
C TRP A 217 21.26 23.48 -13.78
N GLN A 218 20.28 23.59 -12.86
CA GLN A 218 18.95 24.13 -13.18
C GLN A 218 19.04 25.53 -13.81
N LYS A 219 19.82 26.43 -13.21
CA LYS A 219 20.05 27.78 -13.75
C LYS A 219 20.67 27.76 -15.15
N LYS A 220 21.57 26.83 -15.44
CA LYS A 220 22.17 26.68 -16.78
C LYS A 220 21.16 26.18 -17.81
N GLU A 221 20.31 25.22 -17.45
CA GLU A 221 19.27 24.73 -18.36
C GLU A 221 18.18 25.78 -18.63
N GLU A 222 17.74 26.52 -17.62
CA GLU A 222 16.82 27.65 -17.80
C GLU A 222 17.38 28.70 -18.77
N GLN A 223 18.68 29.01 -18.66
CA GLN A 223 19.34 29.92 -19.60
C GLN A 223 19.39 29.37 -21.01
N LYS A 224 19.71 28.07 -21.20
CA LYS A 224 19.70 27.42 -22.52
C LYS A 224 18.31 27.44 -23.15
N GLU A 225 17.28 27.16 -22.38
CA GLU A 225 15.90 27.15 -22.85
C GLU A 225 15.42 28.56 -23.22
N ALA A 226 15.76 29.57 -22.40
CA ALA A 226 15.49 30.97 -22.73
C ALA A 226 16.17 31.40 -24.05
N ILE A 227 17.39 30.92 -24.32
CA ILE A 227 18.09 31.17 -25.59
C ILE A 227 17.40 30.46 -26.76
N ARG A 228 16.94 29.21 -26.58
CA ARG A 228 16.21 28.45 -27.63
C ARG A 228 14.89 29.09 -28.04
N GLN A 229 14.22 29.77 -27.10
CA GLN A 229 12.95 30.46 -27.34
C GLN A 229 13.12 31.86 -27.95
N LEU A 230 14.36 32.36 -28.11
CA LEU A 230 14.59 33.59 -28.86
C LEU A 230 14.20 33.38 -30.33
N PRO A 231 13.52 34.37 -30.96
CA PRO A 231 13.14 34.25 -32.37
C PRO A 231 14.39 34.06 -33.23
N GLN A 232 14.45 32.96 -33.97
CA GLN A 232 15.51 32.76 -34.95
C GLN A 232 15.40 33.85 -36.02
N ILE A 233 16.40 34.72 -36.10
CA ILE A 233 16.48 35.75 -37.15
C ILE A 233 16.84 35.02 -38.45
N PRO A 234 15.97 35.01 -39.48
CA PRO A 234 16.29 34.37 -40.74
C PRO A 234 17.48 35.08 -41.39
N GLY A 235 18.60 34.36 -41.60
CA GLY A 235 19.75 34.85 -42.38
C GLY A 235 21.06 35.08 -41.63
N LEU A 236 21.21 34.58 -40.40
CA LEU A 236 22.52 34.51 -39.71
C LEU A 236 22.89 33.05 -39.44
N GLU A 237 23.35 32.37 -40.49
CA GLU A 237 24.24 31.22 -40.32
C GLU A 237 25.64 31.74 -39.95
N CYS A 238 26.24 31.19 -38.91
CA CYS A 238 27.67 31.22 -38.66
C CYS A 238 28.14 29.76 -38.52
#